data_AF-A0A6P2MPT4-F1
#
_entry.id   AF-A0A6P2MPT4-F1
#
_cell.length_a   1.000
_cell.length_b   1.000
_cell.length_c   1.000
_cell.angle_alpha   90.00
_cell.angle_beta   90.00
_cell.angle_gamma   90.00
#
_symmetry.space_group_name_H-M   'P 1'
#
loop_
_entity.id
_entity.type
_entity.pdbx_description
1 polymer ?
#
loop_
_entity_poly.entity_id
_entity_poly.type
_entity_poly.pdbx_seq_one_letter_code
_entity_poly.pdbx_strand_id
1 'polypeptide(L)'
;MTAEIRKKLSPNDVGTTGGHQAGILVPKEEHILLFFPALDKSVKNPRMKLVVFERENRERWEFNFIYYNNKLFKEGTRNEYRLTGMTKFMRAIDAKVDDVLVFSRDENASFEVDIIRSTASFGSEIDGNTLVLGGGWTIIQSR
;
A
#
# COMPACT_ATOMS: atom_id res chain seq x y z
N MET A 1 -8.76 14.24 11.33
CA MET A 1 -8.63 14.25 9.85
C MET A 1 -8.18 12.87 9.39
N THR A 2 -8.75 12.33 8.31
CA THR A 2 -8.37 11.02 7.76
C THR A 2 -7.49 11.19 6.53
N ALA A 3 -6.31 10.56 6.55
CA ALA A 3 -5.45 10.49 5.37
C ALA A 3 -5.86 9.29 4.51
N GLU A 4 -5.73 9.42 3.19
CA GLU A 4 -6.04 8.33 2.26
C GLU A 4 -4.98 8.21 1.17
N ILE A 5 -4.57 6.96 0.92
CA ILE A 5 -3.72 6.60 -0.22
C ILE A 5 -4.37 5.45 -0.99
N ARG A 6 -4.20 5.47 -2.31
CA ARG A 6 -4.77 4.47 -3.22
C ARG A 6 -3.67 3.77 -3.97
N LYS A 7 -3.87 2.49 -4.25
CA LYS A 7 -2.97 1.65 -5.03
C LYS A 7 -3.76 0.88 -6.08
N LYS A 8 -3.61 1.29 -7.34
CA LYS A 8 -4.04 0.52 -8.50
C LYS A 8 -3.16 -0.72 -8.67
N LEU A 9 -3.77 -1.90 -8.63
CA LEU A 9 -3.07 -3.18 -8.64
C LEU A 9 -2.51 -3.51 -10.03
N SER A 10 -1.21 -3.78 -10.06
CA SER A 10 -0.52 -4.25 -11.25
C SER A 10 -0.55 -5.79 -11.34
N PRO A 11 -0.23 -6.39 -12.51
CA PRO A 11 -0.06 -7.85 -12.63
C PRO A 11 0.89 -8.46 -11.59
N ASN A 12 1.96 -7.74 -11.21
CA ASN A 12 2.89 -8.19 -10.18
C ASN A 12 2.26 -8.21 -8.78
N ASP A 13 1.39 -7.24 -8.48
CA ASP A 13 0.74 -7.12 -7.16
C ASP A 13 -0.28 -8.25 -6.94
N VAL A 14 -0.96 -8.70 -7.99
CA VAL A 14 -1.90 -9.83 -7.95
C VAL A 14 -1.25 -11.20 -8.21
N GLY A 15 0.02 -11.21 -8.66
CA GLY A 15 0.83 -12.42 -8.77
C GLY A 15 0.63 -13.19 -10.07
N THR A 16 0.08 -12.54 -11.10
CA THR A 16 -0.19 -13.17 -12.40
C THR A 16 1.06 -13.29 -13.29
N THR A 17 2.19 -12.70 -12.89
CA THR A 17 3.43 -12.73 -13.67
C THR A 17 4.33 -13.94 -13.37
N GLY A 18 3.93 -14.85 -12.47
CA GLY A 18 4.69 -16.06 -12.11
C GLY A 18 6.03 -15.82 -11.41
N GLY A 19 6.44 -14.55 -11.22
CA GLY A 19 7.62 -14.19 -10.45
C GLY A 19 7.38 -14.26 -8.93
N HIS A 20 8.47 -14.36 -8.17
CA HIS A 20 8.39 -14.28 -6.71
C HIS A 20 7.78 -12.93 -6.29
N GLN A 21 6.57 -12.96 -5.74
CA GLN A 21 5.96 -11.76 -5.17
C GLN A 21 6.76 -11.33 -3.93
N ALA A 22 7.52 -10.24 -4.04
CA ALA A 22 8.21 -9.63 -2.90
C ALA A 22 7.30 -8.66 -2.10
N GLY A 23 6.01 -8.58 -2.45
CA GLY A 23 5.02 -7.62 -1.92
C GLY A 23 4.89 -6.36 -2.77
N ILE A 24 3.87 -5.56 -2.48
CA ILE A 24 3.57 -4.31 -3.20
C ILE A 24 4.70 -3.32 -2.94
N LEU A 25 5.22 -2.72 -4.01
CA LEU A 25 6.20 -1.63 -3.91
C LEU A 25 5.51 -0.38 -3.35
N VAL A 26 6.06 0.17 -2.27
CA VAL A 26 5.62 1.45 -1.69
C VAL A 26 6.59 2.55 -2.16
N PRO A 27 6.10 3.62 -2.82
CA PRO A 27 6.90 4.74 -3.26
C PRO A 27 7.63 5.42 -2.09
N LYS A 28 8.78 6.04 -2.37
CA LYS A 28 9.62 6.72 -1.37
C LYS A 28 9.26 8.18 -1.15
N GLU A 29 8.21 8.61 -1.82
CA GLU A 29 7.65 9.94 -1.77
C GLU A 29 7.16 10.21 -0.35
N GLU A 30 7.61 11.32 0.22
CA GLU A 30 7.40 11.65 1.64
C GLU A 30 5.92 11.58 2.04
N HIS A 31 5.03 12.09 1.20
CA HIS A 31 3.60 12.09 1.45
C HIS A 31 2.97 10.68 1.48
N ILE A 32 3.51 9.70 0.75
CA ILE A 32 3.11 8.29 0.90
C ILE A 32 3.70 7.70 2.17
N LEU A 33 4.99 7.96 2.43
CA LEU A 33 5.67 7.37 3.59
C LEU A 33 5.08 7.87 4.92
N LEU A 34 4.64 9.14 4.99
CA LEU A 34 3.98 9.71 6.16
C LEU A 34 2.65 9.02 6.51
N PHE A 35 2.00 8.38 5.53
CA PHE A 35 0.82 7.56 5.78
C PHE A 35 1.15 6.34 6.65
N PHE A 36 2.32 5.73 6.45
CA PHE A 36 2.76 4.58 7.23
C PHE A 36 3.48 5.02 8.52
N PRO A 37 3.60 4.15 9.53
CA PRO A 37 4.45 4.47 10.67
C PRO A 37 5.92 4.50 10.24
N ALA A 38 6.70 5.38 10.86
CA ALA A 38 8.10 5.57 10.52
C ALA A 38 8.94 4.34 10.87
N LEU A 39 9.89 4.01 9.99
CA LEU A 39 10.87 2.95 10.20
C LEU A 39 12.26 3.57 10.43
N ASP A 40 12.99 3.04 11.40
CA ASP A 40 14.37 3.47 11.69
C ASP A 40 15.32 3.00 10.58
N LYS A 41 15.76 3.95 9.74
CA LYS A 41 16.64 3.69 8.59
C LYS A 41 18.07 3.31 9.00
N SER A 42 18.45 3.53 10.26
CA SER A 42 19.77 3.12 10.80
C SER A 42 19.85 1.63 11.11
N VAL A 43 18.70 0.96 11.21
CA VAL A 43 18.59 -0.49 11.33
C VAL A 43 18.53 -1.11 9.93
N LYS A 44 19.12 -2.29 9.75
CA LYS A 44 19.05 -3.03 8.48
C LYS A 44 17.71 -3.72 8.32
N ASN A 45 17.07 -3.50 7.17
CA ASN A 45 15.77 -4.05 6.80
C ASN A 45 14.70 -3.89 7.90
N PRO A 46 14.52 -2.67 8.45
CA PRO A 46 13.58 -2.41 9.53
C PRO A 46 12.18 -2.73 9.01
N ARG A 47 11.35 -3.23 9.92
CA ARG A 47 10.01 -3.70 9.60
C ARG A 47 9.08 -3.54 10.77
N MET A 48 7.80 -3.48 10.45
CA MET A 48 6.76 -3.56 11.45
C MET A 48 5.52 -4.26 10.90
N LYS A 49 4.72 -4.79 11.83
CA LYS A 49 3.38 -5.26 11.54
C LYS A 49 2.45 -4.07 11.38
N LEU A 50 1.74 -4.04 10.26
CA LEU A 50 0.66 -3.10 10.01
C LEU A 50 -0.66 -3.87 10.20
N VAL A 51 -1.40 -3.52 11.24
CA VAL A 51 -2.74 -4.06 11.47
C VAL A 51 -3.73 -3.20 10.68
N VAL A 52 -4.49 -3.83 9.79
CA VAL A 52 -5.43 -3.15 8.90
C VAL A 52 -6.77 -3.84 9.01
N PHE A 53 -7.85 -3.06 9.09
CA PHE A 53 -9.22 -3.59 9.13
C PHE A 53 -9.91 -3.36 7.79
N GLU A 54 -10.62 -4.36 7.29
CA GLU A 54 -11.48 -4.15 6.12
C GLU A 54 -12.64 -3.21 6.50
N ARG A 55 -12.94 -2.22 5.65
CA ARG A 55 -13.87 -1.13 5.97
C ARG A 55 -15.27 -1.64 6.32
N GLU A 56 -15.80 -2.55 5.50
CA GLU A 56 -17.19 -3.00 5.59
C GLU A 56 -17.41 -4.01 6.73
N ASN A 57 -16.67 -5.11 6.74
CA ASN A 57 -16.91 -6.24 7.66
C ASN A 57 -16.01 -6.23 8.90
N ARG A 58 -15.06 -5.29 8.99
CA ARG A 58 -14.06 -5.17 10.07
C ARG A 58 -13.15 -6.39 10.24
N GLU A 59 -12.97 -7.22 9.21
CA GLU A 59 -12.02 -8.32 9.24
C GLU A 59 -10.60 -7.77 9.45
N ARG A 60 -9.86 -8.41 10.36
CA ARG A 60 -8.51 -7.97 10.76
C ARG A 60 -7.45 -8.66 9.90
N TRP A 61 -6.64 -7.84 9.25
CA TRP A 61 -5.49 -8.26 8.44
C TRP A 61 -4.17 -7.77 9.05
N GLU A 62 -3.12 -8.55 8.87
CA GLU A 62 -1.76 -8.17 9.25
C GLU A 62 -0.84 -8.19 8.04
N PHE A 63 -0.29 -7.02 7.71
CA PHE A 63 0.73 -6.87 6.68
C PHE A 63 2.08 -6.57 7.32
N ASN A 64 3.16 -6.69 6.54
CA ASN A 64 4.47 -6.21 6.98
C ASN A 64 4.87 -5.01 6.13
N PHE A 65 5.07 -3.87 6.78
CA PHE A 65 5.73 -2.73 6.15
C PHE A 65 7.23 -2.86 6.40
N ILE A 66 8.02 -2.92 5.33
CA ILE A 66 9.46 -3.22 5.37
C ILE A 66 10.20 -2.20 4.52
N TYR A 67 11.31 -1.67 5.03
CA TYR A 67 12.27 -0.93 4.22
C TYR A 67 13.45 -1.82 3.86
N TYR A 68 13.49 -2.37 2.66
CA TYR A 68 14.68 -3.08 2.18
C TYR A 68 15.78 -2.07 1.86
N ASN A 69 16.70 -1.87 2.79
CA ASN A 69 17.73 -0.82 2.75
C ASN A 69 19.16 -1.37 2.66
N ASN A 70 19.32 -2.61 2.19
CA ASN A 70 20.60 -3.30 1.96
C ASN A 70 21.68 -2.40 1.33
N LYS A 71 21.30 -1.53 0.38
CA LYS A 71 22.23 -0.59 -0.28
C LYS A 71 22.93 0.35 0.72
N LEU A 72 22.25 0.78 1.79
CA LEU A 72 22.80 1.66 2.81
C LEU A 72 23.89 0.97 3.65
N PHE A 73 23.81 -0.36 3.76
CA PHE A 73 24.74 -1.19 4.53
C PHE A 73 25.80 -1.87 3.67
N LYS A 74 25.86 -1.55 2.36
CA LYS A 74 26.76 -2.21 1.39
C LYS A 74 26.56 -3.74 1.30
N GLU A 75 25.37 -4.23 1.59
CA GLU A 75 25.03 -5.67 1.64
C GLU A 75 23.91 -6.02 0.64
N GLY A 76 24.03 -5.57 -0.60
CA GLY A 76 23.09 -5.81 -1.70
C GLY A 76 22.62 -4.51 -2.39
N THR A 77 21.74 -4.65 -3.38
CA THR A 77 21.31 -3.53 -4.24
C THR A 77 20.01 -2.87 -3.80
N ARG A 78 19.23 -3.52 -2.94
CA ARG A 78 17.88 -3.06 -2.57
C ARG A 78 17.89 -1.76 -1.79
N ASN A 79 16.99 -0.88 -2.19
CA ASN A 79 16.70 0.38 -1.53
C ASN A 79 15.24 0.74 -1.86
N GLU A 80 14.28 0.11 -1.19
CA GLU A 80 12.84 0.19 -1.53
C GLU A 80 11.96 -0.15 -0.32
N TYR A 81 10.77 0.46 -0.24
CA TYR A 81 9.77 0.07 0.75
C TYR A 81 8.80 -0.94 0.14
N ARG A 82 8.32 -1.89 0.95
CA ARG A 82 7.34 -2.88 0.52
C ARG A 82 6.29 -3.13 1.59
N LEU A 83 5.08 -3.40 1.11
CA LEU A 83 4.00 -4.00 1.90
C LEU A 83 3.89 -5.48 1.53
N THR A 84 4.16 -6.37 2.48
CA THR A 84 4.22 -7.83 2.26
C THR A 84 3.22 -8.56 3.14
N GLY A 85 3.06 -9.88 2.94
CA GLY A 85 2.09 -10.69 3.69
C GLY A 85 0.64 -10.51 3.22
N MET A 86 0.43 -9.90 2.06
CA MET A 86 -0.91 -9.58 1.54
C MET A 86 -1.59 -10.73 0.78
N THR A 87 -0.90 -11.83 0.51
CA THR A 87 -1.42 -12.91 -0.36
C THR A 87 -2.76 -13.48 0.14
N LYS A 88 -2.91 -13.69 1.46
CA LYS A 88 -4.18 -14.21 2.02
C LYS A 88 -5.31 -13.20 1.82
N PHE A 89 -5.04 -11.92 2.08
CA PHE A 89 -5.99 -10.82 1.88
C PHE A 89 -6.40 -10.70 0.41
N MET A 90 -5.44 -10.62 -0.51
CA MET A 90 -5.70 -10.51 -1.95
C MET A 90 -6.54 -11.67 -2.48
N ARG A 91 -6.33 -12.89 -1.98
CA ARG A 91 -7.16 -14.05 -2.31
C ARG A 91 -8.56 -13.96 -1.72
N ALA A 92 -8.69 -13.48 -0.48
CA ALA A 92 -9.98 -13.36 0.19
C ALA A 92 -10.91 -12.36 -0.52
N ILE A 93 -10.35 -11.25 -0.99
CA ILE A 93 -11.12 -10.23 -1.73
C ILE A 93 -11.21 -10.51 -3.24
N ASP A 94 -10.68 -11.63 -3.72
CA ASP A 94 -10.55 -11.95 -5.14
C ASP A 94 -9.99 -10.79 -5.99
N ALA A 95 -8.86 -10.21 -5.55
CA ALA A 95 -8.26 -9.03 -6.15
C ALA A 95 -7.85 -9.26 -7.62
N LYS A 96 -8.22 -8.32 -8.52
CA LYS A 96 -7.86 -8.38 -9.94
C LYS A 96 -6.88 -7.27 -10.33
N VAL A 97 -6.24 -7.44 -11.49
CA VAL A 97 -5.47 -6.36 -12.13
C VAL A 97 -6.41 -5.17 -12.34
N ASP A 98 -5.87 -3.96 -12.16
CA ASP A 98 -6.57 -2.69 -12.27
C ASP A 98 -7.60 -2.37 -11.17
N ASP A 99 -7.94 -3.30 -10.28
CA ASP A 99 -8.64 -2.95 -9.04
C ASP A 99 -7.79 -1.96 -8.23
N VAL A 100 -8.45 -1.13 -7.42
CA VAL A 100 -7.77 -0.11 -6.60
C VAL A 100 -8.00 -0.43 -5.13
N LEU A 101 -6.91 -0.70 -4.41
CA LEU A 101 -6.95 -0.73 -2.95
C LEU A 101 -6.93 0.70 -2.42
N VAL A 102 -7.86 1.00 -1.51
CA VAL A 102 -7.96 2.29 -0.82
C VAL A 102 -7.59 2.08 0.63
N PHE A 103 -6.47 2.66 1.05
CA PHE A 103 -6.05 2.64 2.44
C PHE A 103 -6.38 3.97 3.10
N SER A 104 -7.07 3.93 4.24
CA SER A 104 -7.35 5.10 5.04
C SER A 104 -6.67 4.99 6.41
N ARG A 105 -6.22 6.12 6.95
CA ARG A 105 -5.65 6.22 8.28
C ARG A 105 -6.35 7.34 9.05
N ASP A 106 -6.86 7.00 10.21
CA ASP A 106 -7.47 7.98 11.12
C ASP A 106 -6.46 8.64 12.06
N GLU A 107 -6.94 9.57 12.88
CA GLU A 107 -6.14 10.30 13.86
C GLU A 107 -5.59 9.42 14.99
N ASN A 108 -6.18 8.25 15.23
CA ASN A 108 -5.72 7.26 16.19
C ASN A 108 -4.70 6.28 15.58
N ALA A 109 -4.24 6.55 14.35
CA ALA A 109 -3.38 5.67 13.57
C ALA A 109 -3.97 4.26 13.34
N SER A 110 -5.30 4.15 13.35
CA SER A 110 -6.01 2.96 12.88
C SER A 110 -6.00 2.95 11.35
N PHE A 111 -5.72 1.78 10.78
CA PHE A 111 -5.67 1.58 9.34
C PHE A 111 -6.87 0.80 8.86
N GLU A 112 -7.45 1.28 7.77
CA GLU A 112 -8.53 0.59 7.07
C GLU A 112 -8.15 0.34 5.61
N VAL A 113 -8.72 -0.71 5.04
CA VAL A 113 -8.62 -1.01 3.61
C VAL A 113 -9.99 -1.24 3.01
N ASP A 114 -10.16 -0.75 1.79
CA ASP A 114 -11.32 -0.98 0.94
C ASP A 114 -10.84 -1.28 -0.49
N ILE A 115 -11.73 -1.78 -1.34
CA ILE A 115 -11.44 -2.13 -2.73
C ILE A 115 -12.46 -1.51 -3.68
N ILE A 116 -11.95 -0.71 -4.61
CA ILE A 116 -12.69 -0.22 -5.76
C ILE A 116 -12.44 -1.19 -6.93
N ARG A 117 -13.52 -1.80 -7.43
CA ARG A 117 -13.44 -2.73 -8.56
C ARG A 117 -13.21 -1.97 -9.87
N SER A 118 -12.30 -2.48 -10.69
CA SER A 118 -12.04 -1.97 -12.05
C SER A 118 -13.29 -1.95 -12.95
N THR A 119 -14.23 -2.87 -12.73
CA THR A 119 -15.50 -2.96 -13.46
C THR A 119 -16.57 -2.00 -12.96
N ALA A 120 -16.41 -1.41 -11.78
CA ALA A 120 -17.31 -0.37 -11.31
C ALA A 120 -17.07 0.88 -12.17
N SER A 121 -18.11 1.30 -12.90
CA SER A 121 -18.07 2.52 -13.72
C SER A 121 -17.92 3.74 -12.80
N PHE A 122 -16.70 4.13 -12.47
CA PHE A 122 -16.45 5.37 -11.76
C PHE A 122 -16.62 6.53 -12.73
N GLY A 123 -17.64 7.37 -12.49
CA GLY A 123 -17.68 8.71 -13.04
C GLY A 123 -16.40 9.44 -12.63
N SER A 124 -15.73 10.02 -13.61
CA SER A 124 -14.44 10.71 -13.47
C SER A 124 -14.58 12.00 -12.65
N GLU A 125 -14.82 11.91 -11.34
CA GLU A 125 -14.56 13.03 -10.45
C GLU A 125 -13.13 12.89 -9.92
N ILE A 126 -12.19 13.36 -10.74
CA ILE A 126 -10.90 13.80 -10.21
C ILE A 126 -11.21 15.07 -9.42
N ASP A 127 -11.58 14.90 -8.16
CA ASP A 127 -11.65 16.00 -7.22
C ASP A 127 -10.25 16.65 -7.17
N GLY A 128 -10.20 17.98 -7.17
CA GLY A 128 -8.99 18.79 -7.39
C GLY A 128 -7.87 18.60 -6.36
N ASN A 129 -8.03 17.67 -5.42
CA ASN A 129 -7.12 17.31 -4.33
C ASN A 129 -6.42 15.95 -4.53
N THR A 130 -6.45 15.39 -5.74
CA THR A 130 -5.85 14.10 -6.10
C THR A 130 -4.44 14.27 -6.65
N LEU A 131 -3.43 13.66 -6.03
CA LEU A 131 -2.05 13.60 -6.54
C LEU A 131 -1.70 12.18 -7.01
N VAL A 132 -1.46 12.00 -8.31
CA VAL A 132 -1.09 10.71 -8.92
C VAL A 132 0.43 10.53 -8.92
N LEU A 133 0.92 9.37 -8.50
CA LEU A 133 2.33 9.02 -8.37
C LEU A 133 2.70 7.79 -9.19
N GLY A 134 4.00 7.52 -9.28
CA GLY A 134 4.53 6.33 -9.96
C GLY A 134 4.04 5.02 -9.34
N GLY A 135 3.98 3.96 -10.15
CA GLY A 135 3.66 2.61 -9.68
C GLY A 135 2.19 2.39 -9.31
N GLY A 136 1.28 3.23 -9.79
CA GLY A 136 -0.17 3.11 -9.55
C GLY A 136 -0.62 3.65 -8.20
N TRP A 137 0.20 4.46 -7.52
CA TRP A 137 -0.16 5.08 -6.25
C TRP A 137 -0.81 6.44 -6.47
N THR A 138 -1.72 6.82 -5.58
CA THR A 138 -2.39 8.12 -5.60
C THR A 138 -2.68 8.56 -4.17
N ILE A 139 -2.62 9.86 -3.90
CA ILE A 139 -3.00 10.45 -2.61
C ILE A 139 -4.25 11.28 -2.78
N ILE A 140 -5.15 11.16 -1.81
CA ILE A 140 -6.30 12.06 -1.65
C ILE A 140 -6.05 12.89 -0.39
N GLN A 141 -5.85 14.18 -0.57
CA GLN A 141 -5.81 15.10 0.55
C GLN A 141 -7.25 15.44 0.92
N SER A 142 -7.65 15.26 2.17
CA SER A 142 -8.85 15.92 2.69
C SER A 142 -8.42 17.31 3.19
N ARG A 143 -9.13 18.37 2.77
CA ARG A 143 -8.90 19.74 3.25
C ARG A 143 -9.35 19.89 4.70
#